data_AF-A0A0G0JLB0-F1
#
_entry.id   AF-A0A0G0JLB0-F1
#
_cell.length_a   1.000
_cell.length_b   1.000
_cell.length_c   1.000
_cell.angle_alpha   90.00
_cell.angle_beta   90.00
_cell.angle_gamma   90.00
#
_symmetry.space_group_name_H-M   'P 1'
#
loop_
_entity.id
_entity.type
_entity.pdbx_description
1 polymer ?
#
loop_
_entity_poly.entity_id
_entity_poly.type
_entity_poly.pdbx_seq_one_letter_code
_entity_poly.pdbx_strand_id
1 'polypeptide(L)'
;MSFLCPKCKTYRLEIVESIKVEPGPNDDDKLIQIVRCSCGFEGIAIYEESRRGADDAVNHMGYFVPENKTTELEKAIKNKENINVRDFTINRETGYSYDRFEMEL
;
A
#
# COMPACT_ATOMS: atom_id res chain seq x y z
N MET A 1 -1.80 -0.46 15.40
CA MET A 1 -1.46 -1.88 15.14
C MET A 1 -0.17 -1.88 14.35
N SER A 2 0.72 -2.84 14.62
CA SER A 2 2.03 -2.92 13.97
C SER A 2 2.10 -4.25 13.23
N PHE A 3 2.42 -4.21 11.94
CA PHE A 3 2.51 -5.37 11.06
C PHE A 3 3.90 -5.99 11.11
N LEU A 4 4.02 -7.24 10.65
CA LEU A 4 5.30 -7.91 10.50
C LEU A 4 6.13 -7.21 9.40
N CYS A 5 7.31 -6.69 9.76
CA CYS A 5 8.22 -6.13 8.77
C CYS A 5 8.89 -7.26 7.97
N PRO A 6 8.83 -7.26 6.63
CA PRO A 6 9.44 -8.32 5.83
C PRO A 6 10.97 -8.33 5.91
N LYS A 7 11.60 -7.19 6.26
CA LYS A 7 13.06 -7.03 6.35
C LYS A 7 13.63 -7.53 7.68
N CYS A 8 13.11 -7.05 8.82
CA CYS A 8 13.62 -7.42 10.14
C CYS A 8 12.79 -8.49 10.87
N LYS A 9 11.72 -8.99 10.25
CA LYS A 9 10.85 -10.04 10.78
C LYS A 9 10.33 -9.75 12.20
N THR A 10 10.05 -8.49 12.48
CA THR A 10 9.51 -8.02 13.77
C THR A 10 8.25 -7.20 13.54
N TYR A 11 7.29 -7.26 14.47
CA TYR A 11 6.05 -6.47 14.49
C TYR A 11 6.31 -5.00 14.80
N ARG A 12 6.87 -4.28 13.82
CA ARG A 12 7.25 -2.86 13.92
C ARG A 12 6.99 -2.09 12.62
N LEU A 13 6.26 -2.69 11.67
CA LEU A 13 5.86 -2.01 10.45
C LEU A 13 4.56 -1.25 10.72
N GLU A 14 4.54 0.04 10.47
CA GLU A 14 3.40 0.91 10.80
C GLU A 14 2.94 1.64 9.56
N ILE A 15 1.63 1.86 9.46
CA ILE A 15 1.05 2.75 8.44
C ILE A 15 1.26 4.18 8.93
N VAL A 16 2.03 4.96 8.19
CA VAL A 16 2.35 6.35 8.56
C VAL A 16 1.43 7.37 7.89
N GLU A 17 0.99 7.07 6.66
CA GLU A 17 0.10 7.93 5.87
C GLU A 17 -0.84 7.06 5.05
N SER A 18 -2.02 7.59 4.72
CA SER A 18 -2.99 6.87 3.90
C SER A 18 -3.85 7.81 3.07
N ILE A 19 -4.28 7.35 1.90
CA ILE A 19 -5.21 8.06 1.05
C ILE A 19 -6.21 7.10 0.42
N LYS A 20 -7.46 7.53 0.41
CA LYS A 20 -8.52 6.85 -0.31
C LYS A 20 -8.39 7.15 -1.79
N VAL A 21 -8.43 6.12 -2.60
CA VAL A 21 -8.42 6.22 -4.07
C VAL A 21 -9.74 5.75 -4.63
N GLU A 22 -9.97 6.02 -5.92
CA GLU A 22 -11.16 5.49 -6.58
C GLU A 22 -11.16 3.96 -6.50
N PRO A 23 -12.26 3.36 -5.98
CA PRO A 23 -12.34 1.93 -5.88
C PRO A 23 -12.40 1.29 -7.28
N GLY A 24 -11.92 0.04 -7.37
CA GLY A 24 -12.01 -0.73 -8.59
C GLY A 24 -13.45 -1.18 -8.87
N PRO A 25 -13.72 -1.78 -10.03
CA PRO A 25 -15.05 -2.31 -10.36
C PRO A 25 -15.55 -3.42 -9.44
N ASN A 26 -14.70 -3.96 -8.55
CA ASN A 26 -15.01 -5.06 -7.63
C ASN A 26 -14.85 -4.69 -6.14
N ASP A 27 -14.34 -3.49 -5.84
CA ASP A 27 -14.03 -3.05 -4.49
C ASP A 27 -15.01 -1.95 -4.12
N ASP A 28 -15.42 -1.88 -2.86
CA ASP A 28 -16.24 -0.77 -2.35
C ASP A 28 -15.33 0.31 -1.76
N ASP A 29 -14.24 -0.10 -1.13
CA ASP A 29 -13.22 0.78 -0.58
C ASP A 29 -11.81 0.36 -1.00
N LYS A 30 -10.99 1.35 -1.36
CA LYS A 30 -9.59 1.17 -1.69
C LYS A 30 -8.74 2.27 -1.09
N LEU A 31 -7.68 1.89 -0.38
CA LEU A 31 -6.72 2.82 0.20
C LEU A 31 -5.30 2.44 -0.21
N ILE A 32 -4.49 3.47 -0.46
CA ILE A 32 -3.04 3.36 -0.56
C ILE A 32 -2.44 3.90 0.72
N GLN A 33 -1.50 3.17 1.29
CA GLN A 33 -0.90 3.43 2.58
C GLN A 33 0.61 3.44 2.46
N ILE A 34 1.28 4.41 3.08
CA ILE A 34 2.73 4.37 3.24
C ILE A 34 3.02 3.58 4.51
N VAL A 35 3.89 2.58 4.40
CA VAL A 35 4.31 1.77 5.55
C VAL A 35 5.80 2.00 5.83
N ARG A 36 6.13 2.23 7.10
CA ARG A 36 7.51 2.42 7.57
C ARG A 36 7.78 1.53 8.77
N CYS A 37 9.01 1.03 8.84
CA CYS A 37 9.50 0.27 9.99
C CYS A 37 10.68 0.97 10.62
N SER A 38 10.81 0.86 11.94
CA SER A 38 11.95 1.40 12.68
C SER A 38 13.32 0.85 12.25
N CYS A 39 13.36 -0.25 11.48
CA CYS A 39 14.59 -0.79 10.89
C CYS A 39 15.03 -0.06 9.60
N GLY A 40 14.34 1.02 9.22
CA GLY A 40 14.58 1.78 8.00
C GLY A 40 13.99 1.11 6.75
N PHE A 41 13.06 0.17 6.91
CA PHE A 41 12.27 -0.34 5.79
C PHE A 41 11.10 0.61 5.51
N GLU A 42 10.86 0.88 4.24
CA GLU A 42 9.77 1.71 3.75
C GLU A 42 9.16 1.06 2.52
N GLY A 43 7.84 1.17 2.38
CA GLY A 43 7.10 0.60 1.26
C GLY A 43 5.69 1.16 1.19
N ILE A 44 4.88 0.55 0.33
CA ILE A 44 3.47 0.93 0.16
C ILE A 44 2.60 -0.30 0.42
N ALA A 45 1.46 -0.11 1.06
CA ALA A 45 0.43 -1.12 1.21
C ALA A 45 -0.86 -0.68 0.53
N ILE A 46 -1.58 -1.63 -0.04
CA ILE A 46 -2.89 -1.43 -0.65
C ILE A 46 -3.89 -2.19 0.20
N TYR A 47 -4.88 -1.47 0.71
CA TYR A 47 -6.04 -2.03 1.39
C TYR A 47 -7.22 -1.98 0.45
N GLU A 48 -7.86 -3.13 0.23
CA GLU A 48 -9.04 -3.28 -0.60
C GLU A 48 -10.11 -4.00 0.22
N GLU A 49 -11.31 -3.45 0.22
CA GLU A 49 -12.46 -4.04 0.89
C GLU A 49 -13.62 -4.13 -0.09
N SER A 50 -14.20 -5.32 -0.20
CA SER A 50 -15.36 -5.62 -1.01
C SER A 50 -16.47 -6.12 -0.09
N ARG A 51 -17.61 -5.42 -0.09
CA ARG A 51 -18.82 -5.72 0.68
C ARG A 51 -19.95 -6.11 -0.27
N ARG A 52 -19.72 -7.16 -1.07
CA ARG A 52 -20.72 -7.66 -2.02
C ARG A 52 -21.48 -8.85 -1.45
N GLY A 53 -22.47 -8.57 -0.62
CA GLY A 53 -23.43 -9.57 -0.15
C GLY A 53 -22.85 -10.49 0.91
N ALA A 54 -22.91 -11.82 0.71
CA ALA A 54 -22.56 -12.81 1.73
C ALA A 54 -21.04 -13.06 1.89
N ASP A 55 -20.21 -12.52 0.99
CA ASP A 55 -18.76 -12.67 1.00
C ASP A 55 -18.09 -11.29 1.14
N ASP A 56 -17.94 -10.85 2.38
CA ASP A 56 -17.07 -9.72 2.70
C ASP A 56 -15.61 -10.17 2.54
N ALA A 57 -14.86 -9.48 1.68
CA ALA A 57 -13.46 -9.77 1.43
C ALA A 57 -12.59 -8.55 1.73
N VAL A 58 -11.56 -8.76 2.54
CA VAL A 58 -10.52 -7.76 2.84
C VAL A 58 -9.19 -8.28 2.31
N ASN A 59 -8.52 -7.47 1.51
CA ASN A 59 -7.18 -7.73 1.01
C ASN A 59 -6.24 -6.61 1.46
N HIS A 60 -5.14 -6.99 2.11
CA HIS A 60 -4.12 -6.05 2.56
C HIS A 60 -2.74 -6.50 2.10
N MET A 61 -2.23 -5.87 1.06
CA MET A 61 -1.02 -6.30 0.35
C MET A 61 0.03 -5.19 0.34
N GLY A 62 1.26 -5.53 0.75
CA GLY A 62 2.43 -4.66 0.71
C GLY A 62 3.23 -4.81 -0.59
N TYR A 63 3.95 -3.76 -0.98
CA TYR A 63 4.82 -3.68 -2.15
C TYR A 63 6.19 -3.09 -1.77
N PHE A 64 7.26 -3.75 -2.23
CA PHE A 64 8.64 -3.28 -2.12
C PHE A 64 8.91 -2.21 -3.17
N VAL A 65 8.65 -0.96 -2.81
CA VAL A 65 8.87 0.18 -3.72
C VAL A 65 10.12 0.97 -3.31
N PRO A 66 10.81 1.62 -4.26
CA PRO A 66 11.91 2.49 -3.92
C PRO A 66 11.45 3.80 -3.24
N GLU A 67 12.35 4.42 -2.47
CA GLU A 67 12.06 5.61 -1.63
C GLU A 67 11.52 6.82 -2.41
N ASN A 68 11.93 6.97 -3.68
CA ASN A 68 11.38 8.01 -4.54
C ASN A 68 9.87 7.84 -4.74
N LYS A 69 9.37 6.59 -4.81
CA LYS A 69 7.95 6.30 -4.99
C LYS A 69 7.13 6.58 -3.74
N THR A 70 7.65 6.25 -2.56
CA THR A 70 6.98 6.61 -1.30
C THR A 70 6.97 8.12 -1.10
N THR A 71 8.05 8.81 -1.46
CA THR A 71 8.11 10.28 -1.43
C THR A 71 7.12 10.93 -2.41
N GLU A 72 7.00 10.39 -3.63
CA GLU A 72 5.99 10.82 -4.61
C GLU A 72 4.57 10.67 -4.04
N LEU A 73 4.28 9.52 -3.43
CA LEU A 73 2.99 9.27 -2.81
C LEU A 73 2.73 10.24 -1.66
N GLU A 74 3.71 10.44 -0.78
CA GLU A 74 3.58 11.36 0.36
C GLU A 74 3.23 12.79 -0.10
N LYS A 75 3.84 13.25 -1.20
CA LYS A 75 3.51 14.54 -1.83
C LYS A 75 2.10 14.54 -2.42
N ALA A 76 1.72 13.49 -3.14
CA ALA A 76 0.39 13.38 -3.74
C ALA A 76 -0.72 13.38 -2.68
N ILE A 77 -0.49 12.73 -1.54
CA ILE A 77 -1.38 12.75 -0.36
C ILE A 77 -1.53 14.18 0.17
N LYS A 78 -0.42 14.88 0.41
CA LYS A 78 -0.43 16.26 0.91
C LYS A 78 -1.12 17.24 -0.04
N ASN A 79 -0.96 17.03 -1.35
CA ASN A 79 -1.58 17.85 -2.38
C ASN A 79 -3.03 17.46 -2.71
N LYS A 80 -3.55 16.36 -2.12
CA LYS A 80 -4.88 15.80 -2.43
C LYS A 80 -5.07 15.51 -3.93
N GLU A 81 -4.01 15.00 -4.56
CA GLU A 81 -4.04 14.63 -5.97
C GLU A 81 -4.89 13.36 -6.18
N ASN A 82 -5.46 13.22 -7.38
CA ASN A 82 -6.12 11.98 -7.76
C ASN A 82 -5.03 10.93 -8.07
N ILE A 83 -4.99 9.86 -7.28
CA ILE A 83 -3.91 8.87 -7.29
C ILE A 83 -4.40 7.55 -7.87
N ASN A 84 -3.62 7.00 -8.81
CA ASN A 84 -3.84 5.66 -9.32
C ASN A 84 -2.89 4.65 -8.64
N VAL A 85 -3.44 3.53 -8.19
CA VAL A 85 -2.66 2.44 -7.57
C VAL A 85 -1.52 1.94 -8.46
N ARG A 86 -1.73 1.90 -9.78
CA ARG A 86 -0.72 1.42 -10.75
C ARG A 86 0.54 2.28 -10.77
N ASP A 87 0.44 3.57 -10.48
CA ASP A 87 1.60 4.48 -10.46
C ASP A 87 2.63 4.14 -9.38
N PHE A 88 2.18 3.40 -8.36
CA PHE A 88 2.95 3.04 -7.17
C PHE A 88 3.19 1.53 -7.06
N THR A 89 2.46 0.71 -7.82
CA THR A 89 2.60 -0.76 -7.79
C THR A 89 3.29 -1.34 -9.01
N ILE A 90 3.46 -0.55 -10.08
CA ILE A 90 4.12 -0.97 -11.32
C ILE A 90 5.42 -0.18 -11.51
N ASN A 91 6.51 -0.89 -11.78
CA ASN A 91 7.77 -0.31 -12.19
C ASN A 91 7.64 0.23 -13.63
N ARG A 92 7.89 1.52 -13.83
CA ARG A 92 7.76 2.18 -15.13
C ARG A 92 8.83 1.78 -16.15
N GLU A 93 10.01 1.35 -15.69
CA GLU A 93 11.10 0.92 -16.57
C GLU A 93 10.84 -0.46 -17.16
N THR A 94 10.27 -1.36 -16.35
CA THR A 94 10.08 -2.76 -16.73
C THR A 94 8.64 -3.08 -17.10
N GLY A 95 7.68 -2.27 -16.68
CA GLY A 95 6.24 -2.50 -16.85
C GLY A 95 5.65 -3.56 -15.91
N TYR A 96 6.47 -4.17 -15.05
CA TYR A 96 6.05 -5.24 -14.12
C TYR A 96 5.72 -4.69 -12.74
N SER A 97 4.88 -5.42 -11.99
CA SER A 97 4.59 -5.05 -10.60
C SER A 97 5.82 -5.19 -9.72
N TYR A 98 5.96 -4.29 -8.73
CA TYR A 98 6.93 -4.47 -7.66
C TYR A 98 6.66 -5.77 -6.89
N ASP A 99 7.73 -6.29 -6.26
CA ASP A 99 7.63 -7.45 -5.40
C ASP A 99 6.63 -7.19 -4.27
N ARG A 100 5.85 -8.21 -3.92
CA ARG A 100 4.75 -8.10 -2.95
C ARG A 100 5.11 -8.80 -1.64
N PHE A 101 4.50 -8.36 -0.55
CA PHE A 101 4.55 -9.04 0.74
C PHE A 101 3.20 -8.94 1.43
N GLU A 102 2.84 -9.98 2.19
CA GLU A 102 1.60 -9.97 2.96
C GLU A 102 1.74 -9.06 4.20
N MET A 103 0.68 -8.31 4.48
CA MET A 103 0.57 -7.49 5.68
C MET A 103 0.04 -8.37 6.83
N GLU A 104 0.90 -9.19 7.42
CA GLU A 104 0.54 -10.03 8.57
C GLU A 104 0.43 -9.20 9.86
N LEU A 105 -0.65 -9.41 10.61
CA LEU A 105 -0.93 -8.83 11.93
C LEU A 105 -0.30 -9.63 13.07
#